data_AF-A0A1S1HH69-F1
#
_entry.id   AF-A0A1S1HH69-F1
#
_cell.length_a   1.000
_cell.length_b   1.000
_cell.length_c   1.000
_cell.angle_alpha   90.00
_cell.angle_beta   90.00
_cell.angle_gamma   90.00
#
_symmetry.space_group_name_H-M   'P 1'
#
loop_
_entity.id
_entity.type
_entity.pdbx_description
1 polymer ?
#
loop_
_entity_poly.entity_id
_entity_poly.type
_entity_poly.pdbx_seq_one_letter_code
_entity_poly.pdbx_strand_id
1 'polypeptide(L)'
;MTASPPPAPSRGRGRPRKPETDATIIAAGRRLLREGGIDALTFDAIAQVTGVTRATIYRRWPTKAHLLSSIANEDGGDEVHFVDVTEEEGMAGEVRALIEQSYRRYCLPDISAASLGLFAAIQRDPALRRELQLPIETAARADMRRIVNEGKAKGMVRADVDPDAFFDVTIGAVLSRMLMSSVSADENLIDDITGIILNGIAPRD
;
A
#
# COMPACT_ATOMS: atom_id res chain seq x y z
N MET A 1 31.26 -22.87 -50.18
CA MET A 1 30.57 -21.60 -49.86
C MET A 1 29.07 -21.87 -49.89
N THR A 2 28.44 -22.06 -48.74
CA THR A 2 26.98 -22.27 -48.62
C THR A 2 26.47 -21.31 -47.56
N ALA A 3 25.68 -20.33 -47.99
CA ALA A 3 25.12 -19.29 -47.13
C ALA A 3 23.93 -19.83 -46.32
N SER A 4 23.85 -19.47 -45.04
CA SER A 4 22.72 -19.79 -44.16
C SER A 4 21.47 -18.96 -44.49
N PRO A 5 20.26 -19.49 -44.27
CA PRO A 5 19.01 -18.77 -44.52
C PRO A 5 18.72 -17.73 -43.42
N PRO A 6 17.95 -16.66 -43.73
CA PRO A 6 17.69 -15.57 -42.80
C PRO A 6 16.75 -16.01 -41.66
N PRO A 7 16.91 -15.42 -40.45
CA PRO A 7 16.08 -15.75 -39.29
C PRO A 7 14.63 -15.29 -39.48
N ALA A 8 13.68 -16.12 -39.03
CA ALA A 8 12.26 -15.83 -39.06
C ALA A 8 11.87 -14.69 -38.09
N PRO A 9 10.84 -13.89 -38.40
CA PRO A 9 10.44 -12.76 -37.57
C PRO A 9 9.97 -13.22 -36.19
N SER A 10 10.53 -12.62 -35.14
CA SER A 10 10.12 -12.82 -33.76
C SER A 10 8.65 -12.44 -33.58
N ARG A 11 7.85 -13.36 -33.04
CA ARG A 11 6.47 -13.10 -32.61
C ARG A 11 6.48 -11.91 -31.65
N GLY A 12 5.92 -10.79 -32.11
CA GLY A 12 5.95 -9.52 -31.41
C GLY A 12 5.38 -9.61 -29.99
N ARG A 13 6.05 -8.91 -29.06
CA ARG A 13 5.53 -8.51 -27.75
C ARG A 13 4.12 -7.94 -27.94
N GLY A 14 3.16 -8.47 -27.19
CA GLY A 14 1.75 -8.12 -27.30
C GLY A 14 1.52 -6.61 -27.32
N ARG A 15 0.53 -6.20 -28.11
CA ARG A 15 0.07 -4.82 -28.37
C ARG A 15 0.20 -3.91 -27.13
N PRO A 16 0.68 -2.65 -27.27
CA PRO A 16 0.89 -1.75 -26.16
C PRO A 16 -0.34 -1.62 -25.26
N ARG A 17 -0.09 -1.65 -23.93
CA ARG A 17 -1.01 -1.30 -22.86
C ARG A 17 -1.84 -0.09 -23.29
N LYS A 18 -3.17 -0.12 -23.10
CA LYS A 18 -4.00 1.10 -23.20
C LYS A 18 -4.10 1.69 -21.79
N PRO A 19 -3.30 2.70 -21.41
CA PRO A 19 -3.29 3.25 -20.06
C PRO A 19 -4.63 3.92 -19.72
N GLU A 20 -5.29 4.46 -20.73
CA GLU A 20 -6.60 5.12 -20.60
C GLU A 20 -7.68 4.18 -20.06
N THR A 21 -7.67 2.90 -20.45
CA THR A 21 -8.65 1.91 -19.97
C THR A 21 -8.41 1.57 -18.50
N ASP A 22 -7.16 1.54 -18.06
CA ASP A 22 -6.83 1.20 -16.67
C ASP A 22 -7.18 2.34 -15.75
N ALA A 23 -6.78 3.56 -16.11
CA ALA A 23 -7.16 4.77 -15.40
C ALA A 23 -8.69 4.88 -15.26
N THR A 24 -9.43 4.54 -16.32
CA THR A 24 -10.90 4.53 -16.30
C THR A 24 -11.46 3.52 -15.29
N ILE A 25 -10.92 2.29 -15.27
CA ILE A 25 -11.36 1.23 -14.34
C ILE A 25 -11.00 1.58 -12.89
N ILE A 26 -9.78 2.06 -12.65
CA ILE A 26 -9.31 2.49 -11.33
C ILE A 26 -10.18 3.64 -10.83
N ALA A 27 -10.43 4.67 -11.66
CA ALA A 27 -11.29 5.80 -11.30
C ALA A 27 -12.71 5.37 -10.94
N ALA A 28 -13.29 4.42 -11.71
CA ALA A 28 -14.59 3.84 -11.39
C ALA A 28 -14.57 3.05 -10.08
N GLY A 29 -13.51 2.27 -9.83
CA GLY A 29 -13.31 1.56 -8.56
C GLY A 29 -13.23 2.51 -7.36
N ARG A 30 -12.42 3.58 -7.46
CA ARG A 30 -12.34 4.65 -6.44
C ARG A 30 -13.70 5.28 -6.16
N ARG A 31 -14.49 5.53 -7.20
CA ARG A 31 -15.86 6.06 -7.07
C ARG A 31 -16.78 5.09 -6.32
N LEU A 32 -16.78 3.81 -6.69
CA LEU A 32 -17.61 2.79 -6.03
C LEU A 32 -17.24 2.62 -4.55
N LEU A 33 -15.95 2.66 -4.22
CA LEU A 33 -15.49 2.62 -2.82
C LEU A 33 -16.00 3.81 -2.01
N ARG A 34 -15.99 5.03 -2.57
CA ARG A 34 -16.57 6.20 -1.89
C ARG A 34 -18.07 6.10 -1.68
N GLU A 35 -18.79 5.61 -2.69
CA GLU A 35 -20.26 5.62 -2.68
C GLU A 35 -20.86 4.47 -1.86
N GLY A 36 -20.22 3.31 -1.81
CA GLY A 36 -20.80 2.12 -1.18
C GLY A 36 -19.78 1.19 -0.52
N GLY A 37 -18.57 1.70 -0.24
CA GLY A 37 -17.53 0.96 0.46
C GLY A 37 -17.05 -0.27 -0.31
N ILE A 38 -16.45 -1.20 0.44
CA ILE A 38 -15.84 -2.41 -0.13
C ILE A 38 -16.87 -3.29 -0.86
N ASP A 39 -18.11 -3.35 -0.40
CA ASP A 39 -19.14 -4.24 -0.96
C ASP A 39 -19.63 -3.77 -2.34
N ALA A 40 -19.64 -2.46 -2.58
CA ALA A 40 -19.96 -1.88 -3.90
C ALA A 40 -18.86 -2.13 -4.95
N LEU A 41 -17.63 -2.41 -4.53
CA LEU A 41 -16.53 -2.70 -5.45
C LEU A 41 -16.68 -4.13 -6.02
N THR A 42 -17.35 -4.24 -7.17
CA THR A 42 -17.48 -5.48 -7.92
C THR A 42 -17.09 -5.26 -9.38
N PHE A 43 -16.56 -6.28 -10.06
CA PHE A 43 -16.25 -6.15 -11.49
C PHE A 43 -17.51 -5.93 -12.34
N ASP A 44 -18.67 -6.34 -11.83
CA ASP A 44 -19.97 -6.12 -12.45
C ASP A 44 -20.36 -4.64 -12.40
N ALA A 45 -20.27 -4.02 -11.22
CA ALA A 45 -20.51 -2.60 -11.05
C ALA A 45 -19.51 -1.76 -11.87
N ILE A 46 -18.23 -2.15 -11.91
CA ILE A 46 -17.22 -1.47 -12.73
C ILE A 46 -17.57 -1.58 -14.22
N ALA A 47 -17.91 -2.77 -14.70
CA ALA A 47 -18.30 -2.98 -16.10
C ALA A 47 -19.53 -2.13 -16.47
N GLN A 48 -20.51 -2.04 -15.58
CA GLN A 48 -21.70 -1.22 -15.76
C GLN A 48 -21.38 0.28 -15.84
N VAL A 49 -20.49 0.78 -14.98
CA VAL A 49 -20.12 2.21 -14.92
C VAL A 49 -19.21 2.62 -16.08
N THR A 50 -18.31 1.73 -16.50
CA THR A 50 -17.26 2.05 -17.50
C THR A 50 -17.60 1.60 -18.91
N GLY A 51 -18.57 0.70 -19.08
CA GLY A 51 -18.82 0.00 -20.34
C GLY A 51 -17.74 -1.02 -20.73
N VAL A 52 -16.71 -1.21 -19.90
CA VAL A 52 -15.64 -2.19 -20.16
C VAL A 52 -16.13 -3.60 -19.86
N THR A 53 -15.83 -4.54 -20.76
CA THR A 53 -16.26 -5.94 -20.57
C THR A 53 -15.57 -6.59 -19.37
N ARG A 54 -16.29 -7.47 -18.67
CA ARG A 54 -15.73 -8.28 -17.56
C ARG A 54 -14.43 -8.98 -17.96
N ALA A 55 -14.39 -9.61 -19.13
CA ALA A 55 -13.19 -10.28 -19.64
C ALA A 55 -11.98 -9.34 -19.74
N THR A 56 -12.20 -8.06 -20.05
CA THR A 56 -11.13 -7.06 -20.09
C THR A 56 -10.64 -6.69 -18.69
N ILE A 57 -11.55 -6.60 -17.72
CA ILE A 57 -11.22 -6.32 -16.30
C ILE A 57 -10.46 -7.51 -15.71
N TYR A 58 -11.02 -8.72 -15.79
CA TYR A 58 -10.42 -9.95 -15.25
C TYR A 58 -9.03 -10.27 -15.82
N ARG A 59 -8.77 -9.91 -17.09
CA ARG A 59 -7.44 -10.10 -17.71
C ARG A 59 -6.35 -9.30 -17.01
N ARG A 60 -6.69 -8.15 -16.41
CA ARG A 60 -5.73 -7.27 -15.72
C ARG A 60 -5.76 -7.42 -14.22
N TRP A 61 -6.96 -7.55 -13.65
CA TRP A 61 -7.17 -7.80 -12.23
C TRP A 61 -7.90 -9.13 -12.07
N PRO A 62 -7.19 -10.25 -11.90
CA PRO A 62 -7.81 -11.55 -11.75
C PRO A 62 -8.72 -11.63 -10.53
N THR A 63 -8.39 -10.89 -9.47
CA THR A 63 -9.13 -10.86 -8.21
C THR A 63 -9.36 -9.44 -7.72
N LYS A 64 -10.31 -9.29 -6.80
CA LYS A 64 -10.61 -8.02 -6.13
C LYS A 64 -9.40 -7.46 -5.38
N ALA A 65 -8.55 -8.33 -4.81
CA ALA A 65 -7.30 -7.95 -4.15
C ALA A 65 -6.35 -7.22 -5.11
N HIS A 66 -6.16 -7.73 -6.33
CA HIS A 66 -5.31 -7.09 -7.33
C HIS A 66 -5.84 -5.69 -7.67
N LEU A 67 -7.16 -5.55 -7.86
CA LEU A 67 -7.76 -4.24 -8.16
C LEU A 67 -7.60 -3.27 -6.98
N LEU A 68 -7.82 -3.72 -5.75
CA LEU A 68 -7.63 -2.90 -4.55
C LEU A 68 -6.18 -2.43 -4.40
N SER A 69 -5.21 -3.30 -4.68
CA SER A 69 -3.80 -2.93 -4.69
C SER A 69 -3.54 -1.79 -5.67
N SER A 70 -4.00 -1.92 -6.92
CA SER A 70 -3.84 -0.87 -7.94
C SER A 70 -4.62 0.41 -7.64
N ILE A 71 -5.77 0.33 -6.97
CA ILE A 71 -6.53 1.51 -6.55
C ILE A 71 -5.75 2.30 -5.50
N ALA A 72 -5.16 1.59 -4.55
CA ALA A 72 -4.47 2.18 -3.43
C ALA A 72 -3.06 2.70 -3.81
N ASN A 73 -2.48 2.23 -4.91
CA ASN A 73 -1.26 2.79 -5.50
C ASN A 73 -1.59 3.95 -6.44
N GLU A 74 -1.12 5.16 -6.15
CA GLU A 74 -1.43 6.36 -6.94
C GLU A 74 -0.98 6.25 -8.41
N ASP A 75 0.13 5.55 -8.66
CA ASP A 75 0.71 5.34 -10.00
C ASP A 75 0.19 4.08 -10.74
N GLY A 76 -0.67 3.28 -10.12
CA GLY A 76 -1.16 2.02 -10.68
C GLY A 76 -0.08 0.94 -10.85
N GLY A 77 1.04 1.06 -10.13
CA GLY A 77 2.10 0.05 -10.06
C GLY A 77 1.70 -1.22 -9.28
N ASP A 78 2.39 -2.32 -9.56
CA ASP A 78 2.14 -3.63 -8.94
C ASP A 78 2.81 -3.78 -7.55
N GLU A 79 3.84 -2.98 -7.25
CA GLU A 79 4.56 -3.01 -5.97
C GLU A 79 4.10 -1.89 -5.03
N VAL A 80 3.81 -2.26 -3.77
CA VAL A 80 3.56 -1.31 -2.68
C VAL A 80 4.89 -1.08 -1.99
N HIS A 81 5.57 0.03 -2.29
CA HIS A 81 6.67 0.51 -1.47
C HIS A 81 6.07 1.27 -0.27
N PHE A 82 6.45 0.84 0.93
CA PHE A 82 5.94 1.38 2.19
C PHE A 82 6.72 2.57 2.73
N VAL A 83 7.97 2.67 2.28
CA VAL A 83 8.89 3.75 2.60
C VAL A 83 9.52 4.15 1.27
N ASP A 84 9.38 5.42 0.94
CA ASP A 84 10.04 6.03 -0.20
C ASP A 84 10.95 7.14 0.36
N VAL A 85 12.10 6.70 0.86
CA VAL A 85 13.10 7.52 1.55
C VAL A 85 14.50 7.06 1.15
N THR A 86 15.40 8.01 0.94
CA THR A 86 16.81 7.73 0.67
C THR A 86 17.56 7.45 1.98
N GLU A 87 18.65 6.67 1.92
CA GLU A 87 19.51 6.39 3.08
C GLU A 87 20.05 7.67 3.77
N GLU A 88 20.04 8.82 3.08
CA GLU A 88 20.52 10.12 3.58
C GLU A 88 19.64 10.71 4.69
N GLU A 89 18.34 10.37 4.75
CA GLU A 89 17.43 10.88 5.78
C GLU A 89 17.49 10.06 7.08
N GLY A 90 18.19 8.91 7.05
CA GLY A 90 18.42 8.02 8.17
C GLY A 90 17.15 7.46 8.81
N MET A 91 17.34 6.72 9.91
CA MET A 91 16.26 6.02 10.62
C MET A 91 15.06 6.93 10.96
N ALA A 92 15.32 8.16 11.40
CA ALA A 92 14.24 9.08 11.77
C ALA A 92 13.40 9.49 10.56
N GLY A 93 14.04 9.77 9.42
CA GLY A 93 13.36 10.07 8.15
C GLY A 93 12.56 8.88 7.65
N GLU A 94 13.14 7.67 7.69
CA GLU A 94 12.47 6.44 7.26
C GLU A 94 11.21 6.14 8.09
N VAL A 95 11.28 6.25 9.41
CA VAL A 95 10.11 6.06 10.30
C VAL A 95 9.07 7.15 10.06
N ARG A 96 9.50 8.41 9.91
CA ARG A 96 8.60 9.53 9.62
C ARG A 96 7.83 9.32 8.32
N ALA A 97 8.53 8.93 7.26
CA ALA A 97 7.92 8.70 5.96
C ALA A 97 6.97 7.51 5.98
N LEU A 98 7.29 6.43 6.71
CA LEU A 98 6.35 5.33 6.90
C LEU A 98 5.03 5.82 7.51
N ILE A 99 5.11 6.63 8.57
CA ILE A 99 3.95 7.22 9.25
C ILE A 99 3.19 8.13 8.27
N GLU A 100 3.89 9.01 7.58
CA GLU A 100 3.31 9.97 6.64
C GLU A 100 2.61 9.30 5.46
N GLN A 101 3.29 8.37 4.78
CA GLN A 101 2.76 7.65 3.63
C GLN A 101 1.57 6.79 4.03
N SER A 102 1.67 6.10 5.17
CA SER A 102 0.54 5.35 5.74
C SER A 102 -0.64 6.28 6.02
N TYR A 103 -0.41 7.40 6.71
CA TYR A 103 -1.45 8.36 7.06
C TYR A 103 -2.13 8.95 5.82
N ARG A 104 -1.35 9.43 4.83
CA ARG A 104 -1.88 9.96 3.57
C ARG A 104 -2.73 8.93 2.84
N ARG A 105 -2.23 7.70 2.70
CA ARG A 105 -2.92 6.61 2.00
C ARG A 105 -4.25 6.26 2.67
N TYR A 106 -4.25 6.20 4.00
CA TYR A 106 -5.43 5.95 4.81
C TYR A 106 -6.44 7.10 4.79
N CYS A 107 -5.97 8.34 4.65
CA CYS A 107 -6.81 9.53 4.53
C CYS A 107 -7.35 9.79 3.11
N LEU A 108 -6.93 9.03 2.09
CA LEU A 108 -7.54 9.13 0.76
C LEU A 108 -9.06 8.90 0.88
N PRO A 109 -9.92 9.78 0.33
CA PRO A 109 -11.36 9.73 0.60
C PRO A 109 -12.02 8.40 0.28
N ASP A 110 -11.57 7.72 -0.78
CA ASP A 110 -12.02 6.39 -1.21
C ASP A 110 -11.53 5.25 -0.32
N ILE A 111 -10.31 5.37 0.22
CA ILE A 111 -9.78 4.40 1.17
C ILE A 111 -10.45 4.62 2.52
N SER A 112 -10.44 5.83 3.07
CA SER A 112 -11.06 6.20 4.34
C SER A 112 -12.53 5.79 4.42
N ALA A 113 -13.33 6.07 3.38
CA ALA A 113 -14.74 5.67 3.32
C ALA A 113 -14.93 4.15 3.34
N ALA A 114 -13.96 3.39 2.83
CA ALA A 114 -14.01 1.93 2.78
C ALA A 114 -13.21 1.24 3.90
N SER A 115 -12.37 1.95 4.66
CA SER A 115 -11.33 1.38 5.53
C SER A 115 -11.87 0.38 6.55
N LEU A 116 -12.89 0.75 7.33
CA LEU A 116 -13.52 -0.16 8.29
C LEU A 116 -14.12 -1.40 7.61
N GLY A 117 -14.79 -1.19 6.47
CA GLY A 117 -15.34 -2.28 5.66
C GLY A 117 -14.26 -3.20 5.09
N LEU A 118 -13.14 -2.63 4.64
CA LEU A 118 -12.00 -3.37 4.11
C LEU A 118 -11.36 -4.24 5.19
N PHE A 119 -11.12 -3.71 6.39
CA PHE A 119 -10.63 -4.50 7.51
C PHE A 119 -11.59 -5.63 7.87
N ALA A 120 -12.90 -5.34 7.93
CA ALA A 120 -13.90 -6.38 8.17
C ALA A 120 -13.92 -7.44 7.05
N ALA A 121 -13.77 -7.04 5.78
CA ALA A 121 -13.73 -7.94 4.64
C ALA A 121 -12.49 -8.85 4.66
N ILE A 122 -11.32 -8.30 4.96
CA ILE A 122 -10.07 -9.06 5.12
C ILE A 122 -10.20 -10.14 6.19
N GLN A 123 -10.88 -9.84 7.30
CA GLN A 123 -11.10 -10.81 8.38
C GLN A 123 -12.07 -11.94 7.99
N ARG A 124 -12.99 -11.68 7.06
CA ARG A 124 -13.99 -12.65 6.60
C ARG A 124 -13.53 -13.45 5.38
N ASP A 125 -12.65 -12.88 4.56
CA ASP A 125 -12.18 -13.45 3.30
C ASP A 125 -10.66 -13.77 3.37
N PRO A 126 -10.30 -15.05 3.58
CA PRO A 126 -8.90 -15.49 3.61
C PRO A 126 -8.14 -15.20 2.30
N ALA A 127 -8.83 -15.08 1.16
CA ALA A 127 -8.18 -14.73 -0.11
C ALA A 127 -7.75 -13.28 -0.13
N LEU A 128 -8.59 -12.34 0.33
CA LEU A 128 -8.20 -10.93 0.50
C LEU A 128 -7.04 -10.80 1.48
N ARG A 129 -7.06 -11.53 2.59
CA ARG A 129 -5.91 -11.55 3.52
C ARG A 129 -4.63 -12.04 2.83
N ARG A 130 -4.70 -13.14 2.07
CA ARG A 130 -3.53 -13.75 1.43
C ARG A 130 -2.97 -12.92 0.27
N GLU A 131 -3.84 -12.35 -0.55
CA GLU A 131 -3.45 -11.69 -1.81
C GLU A 131 -3.23 -10.18 -1.66
N LEU A 132 -3.85 -9.55 -0.65
CA LEU A 132 -3.70 -8.11 -0.41
C LEU A 132 -2.94 -7.84 0.89
N GLN A 133 -3.46 -8.28 2.05
CA GLN A 133 -2.92 -7.85 3.33
C GLN A 133 -1.54 -8.43 3.64
N LEU A 134 -1.37 -9.75 3.51
CA LEU A 134 -0.17 -10.45 3.94
C LEU A 134 1.09 -10.02 3.17
N PRO A 135 1.08 -9.87 1.83
CA PRO A 135 2.27 -9.40 1.10
C PRO A 135 2.68 -7.99 1.52
N ILE A 136 1.69 -7.11 1.65
CA ILE A 136 1.82 -5.72 2.10
C ILE A 136 2.44 -5.68 3.51
N GLU A 137 1.86 -6.41 4.47
CA GLU A 137 2.36 -6.49 5.85
C GLU A 137 3.77 -7.10 5.92
N THR A 138 4.03 -8.15 5.14
CA THR A 138 5.34 -8.84 5.14
C THR A 138 6.46 -7.90 4.68
N ALA A 139 6.22 -7.14 3.61
CA ALA A 139 7.18 -6.16 3.10
C ALA A 139 7.42 -5.05 4.13
N ALA A 140 6.37 -4.43 4.67
CA ALA A 140 6.48 -3.34 5.63
C ALA A 140 7.20 -3.76 6.93
N ARG A 141 6.94 -4.98 7.42
CA ARG A 141 7.66 -5.53 8.58
C ARG A 141 9.13 -5.82 8.26
N ALA A 142 9.46 -6.21 7.03
CA ALA A 142 10.84 -6.41 6.62
C ALA A 142 11.62 -5.09 6.63
N ASP A 143 11.03 -4.03 6.12
CA ASP A 143 11.60 -2.68 6.17
C ASP A 143 11.80 -2.22 7.62
N MET A 144 10.80 -2.39 8.47
CA MET A 144 10.93 -2.02 9.89
C MET A 144 12.02 -2.81 10.60
N ARG A 145 12.13 -4.12 10.35
CA ARG A 145 13.23 -4.94 10.89
C ARG A 145 14.59 -4.41 10.45
N ARG A 146 14.74 -4.03 9.19
CA ARG A 146 15.99 -3.44 8.69
C ARG A 146 16.31 -2.15 9.46
N ILE A 147 15.37 -1.19 9.48
CA ILE A 147 15.52 0.11 10.15
C ILE A 147 15.93 -0.05 11.62
N VAL A 148 15.21 -0.90 12.37
CA VAL A 148 15.47 -1.11 13.80
C VAL A 148 16.82 -1.77 14.02
N ASN A 149 17.20 -2.77 13.21
CA ASN A 149 18.48 -3.45 13.36
C ASN A 149 19.68 -2.54 13.04
N GLU A 150 19.56 -1.68 12.02
CA GLU A 150 20.56 -0.65 11.74
C GLU A 150 20.66 0.37 12.87
N GLY A 151 19.53 0.81 13.42
CA GLY A 151 19.48 1.70 14.57
C GLY A 151 20.14 1.08 15.82
N LYS A 152 19.93 -0.22 16.06
CA LYS A 152 20.62 -0.97 17.13
C LYS A 152 22.13 -1.02 16.90
N ALA A 153 22.57 -1.32 15.67
CA ALA A 153 23.99 -1.38 15.32
C ALA A 153 24.70 -0.03 15.51
N LYS A 154 23.99 1.08 15.32
CA LYS A 154 24.48 2.46 15.52
C LYS A 154 24.33 2.97 16.96
N GLY A 155 23.78 2.16 17.88
CA GLY A 155 23.53 2.57 19.27
C GLY A 155 22.39 3.59 19.41
N MET A 156 21.57 3.77 18.39
CA MET A 156 20.42 4.71 18.38
C MET A 156 19.14 4.08 18.94
N VAL A 157 19.10 2.75 19.03
CA VAL A 157 17.94 1.98 19.47
C VAL A 157 18.38 1.01 20.56
N ARG A 158 17.57 0.87 21.63
CA ARG A 158 17.85 -0.11 22.69
C ARG A 158 17.82 -1.53 22.14
N ALA A 159 18.71 -2.37 22.68
CA ALA A 159 18.88 -3.74 22.22
C ALA A 159 17.61 -4.62 22.37
N ASP A 160 16.76 -4.29 23.35
CA ASP A 160 15.54 -5.03 23.72
C ASP A 160 14.32 -4.72 22.84
N VAL A 161 14.40 -3.73 21.94
CA VAL A 161 13.27 -3.35 21.08
C VAL A 161 12.99 -4.43 20.05
N ASP A 162 11.79 -5.01 20.09
CA ASP A 162 11.30 -5.90 19.04
C ASP A 162 10.85 -5.06 17.82
N PRO A 163 11.43 -5.26 16.63
CA PRO A 163 11.01 -4.52 15.44
C PRO A 163 9.56 -4.74 15.03
N ASP A 164 8.99 -5.93 15.27
CA ASP A 164 7.60 -6.23 14.91
C ASP A 164 6.64 -5.52 15.88
N ALA A 165 6.98 -5.45 17.17
CA ALA A 165 6.22 -4.65 18.14
C ALA A 165 6.34 -3.14 17.84
N PHE A 166 7.51 -2.69 17.40
CA PHE A 166 7.73 -1.30 17.01
C PHE A 166 6.90 -0.93 15.76
N PHE A 167 6.81 -1.83 14.78
CA PHE A 167 5.90 -1.71 13.64
C PHE A 167 4.44 -1.59 14.10
N ASP A 168 4.00 -2.47 15.00
CA ASP A 168 2.62 -2.50 15.50
C ASP A 168 2.23 -1.20 16.22
N VAL A 169 3.13 -0.65 17.05
CA VAL A 169 2.93 0.66 17.71
C VAL A 169 2.84 1.79 16.67
N THR A 170 3.73 1.77 15.67
CA THR A 170 3.81 2.81 14.64
C THR A 170 2.55 2.84 13.78
N ILE A 171 2.17 1.71 13.20
CA ILE A 171 0.96 1.60 12.38
C ILE A 171 -0.30 1.72 13.24
N GLY A 172 -0.27 1.22 14.47
CA GLY A 172 -1.36 1.35 15.43
C GLY A 172 -1.70 2.80 15.75
N ALA A 173 -0.69 3.67 15.92
CA ALA A 173 -0.90 5.10 16.12
C ALA A 173 -1.62 5.75 14.91
N VAL A 174 -1.18 5.44 13.68
CA VAL A 174 -1.79 5.91 12.44
C VAL A 174 -3.24 5.43 12.33
N LEU A 175 -3.49 4.14 12.53
CA LEU A 175 -4.82 3.54 12.46
C LEU A 175 -5.75 4.08 13.55
N SER A 176 -5.25 4.26 14.77
CA SER A 176 -6.01 4.88 15.87
C SER A 176 -6.44 6.29 15.48
N ARG A 177 -5.52 7.09 14.92
CA ARG A 177 -5.84 8.45 14.47
C ARG A 177 -6.86 8.44 13.34
N MET A 178 -6.72 7.56 12.35
CA MET A 178 -7.65 7.50 11.22
C MET A 178 -9.04 6.97 11.62
N LEU A 179 -9.11 5.89 12.40
CA LEU A 179 -10.36 5.17 12.68
C LEU A 179 -11.14 5.73 13.87
N MET A 180 -10.46 6.27 14.87
CA MET A 180 -11.06 6.56 16.17
C MET A 180 -11.10 8.05 16.52
N SER A 181 -10.20 8.86 15.96
CA SER A 181 -10.13 10.29 16.29
C SER A 181 -11.18 11.10 15.52
N SER A 182 -11.99 11.87 16.23
CA SER A 182 -12.86 12.91 15.64
C SER A 182 -12.18 14.28 15.54
N VAL A 183 -10.95 14.42 16.05
CA VAL A 183 -10.16 15.66 16.00
C VAL A 183 -9.39 15.72 14.68
N SER A 184 -9.49 16.84 13.97
CA SER A 184 -8.69 17.10 12.77
C SER A 184 -7.20 16.97 13.07
N ALA A 185 -6.45 16.27 12.22
CA ALA A 185 -4.99 16.37 12.25
C ALA A 185 -4.57 17.82 12.03
N ASP A 186 -3.72 18.31 12.91
CA ASP A 186 -2.94 19.51 12.64
C ASP A 186 -1.73 19.15 11.76
N GLU A 187 -1.00 20.17 11.35
CA GLU A 187 0.15 20.03 10.45
C GLU A 187 1.33 19.29 11.12
N ASN A 188 1.37 19.22 12.46
CA ASN A 188 2.48 18.67 13.23
C ASN A 188 2.28 17.20 13.64
N LEU A 189 1.07 16.65 13.52
CA LEU A 189 0.72 15.31 13.96
C LEU A 189 1.75 14.23 13.60
N ILE A 190 2.23 14.25 12.35
CA ILE A 190 3.21 13.25 11.87
C ILE A 190 4.53 13.37 12.63
N ASP A 191 5.00 14.60 12.84
CA ASP A 191 6.24 14.87 13.56
C ASP A 191 6.10 14.55 15.05
N ASP A 192 4.96 14.86 15.66
CA ASP A 192 4.66 14.54 17.05
C ASP A 192 4.63 13.02 17.30
N ILE A 193 3.90 12.27 16.45
CA ILE A 193 3.87 10.80 16.53
C ILE A 193 5.27 10.23 16.33
N THR A 194 6.01 10.72 15.34
CA THR A 194 7.38 10.28 15.05
C THR A 194 8.28 10.53 16.26
N GLY A 195 8.25 11.73 16.84
CA GLY A 195 9.04 12.10 18.00
C GLY A 195 8.74 11.23 19.22
N ILE A 196 7.47 11.01 19.54
CA ILE A 196 7.05 10.13 20.65
C ILE A 196 7.59 8.70 20.46
N ILE A 197 7.42 8.16 19.25
CA ILE A 197 7.80 6.79 18.93
C ILE A 197 9.32 6.60 18.98
N LEU A 198 10.09 7.52 18.38
CA LEU A 198 11.55 7.45 18.36
C LEU A 198 12.16 7.65 19.76
N ASN A 199 11.69 8.64 20.52
CA ASN A 199 12.11 8.82 21.92
C ASN A 199 11.77 7.59 22.76
N GLY A 200 10.64 6.94 22.45
CA GLY A 200 10.20 5.71 23.09
C GLY A 200 11.18 4.54 22.95
N ILE A 201 12.05 4.52 21.93
CA ILE A 201 13.00 3.42 21.64
C ILE A 201 14.48 3.79 21.78
N ALA A 202 14.79 5.07 22.00
CA ALA A 202 16.14 5.56 22.22
C ALA A 202 16.80 4.96 23.48
N PRO A 203 18.15 4.85 23.54
CA PRO A 203 18.88 4.49 24.75
C PRO A 203 18.40 5.30 25.96
N ARG A 204 18.34 4.64 27.12
CA ARG A 204 18.13 5.33 28.39
C ARG A 204 19.50 5.68 28.95
N ASP A 205 19.71 6.94 29.29
CA ASP A 205 20.82 7.36 30.14
C ASP A 205 20.67 6.80 31.56
#